data_AF-A0ABD1YNU6-F1
#
_entry.id   AF-A0ABD1YNU6-F1
#
_cell.length_a   1.000
_cell.length_b   1.000
_cell.length_c   1.000
_cell.angle_alpha   90.00
_cell.angle_beta   90.00
_cell.angle_gamma   90.00
#
_symmetry.space_group_name_H-M   'P 1'
#
loop_
_entity.id
_entity.type
_entity.pdbx_description
1 polymer ?
#
loop_
_entity_poly.entity_id
_entity_poly.type
_entity_poly.pdbx_seq_one_letter_code
_entity_poly.pdbx_strand_id
1 'polypeptide(L)'
;MGKGGGCVTGKMVVRKKRDVDLAVGDVNEKLVGEEEEQVEHDSMSETVDAPPSSTTEHSTSTPTSTPQKLRIFIVFYSMYGHVLSLAKKIKEGVDSVEGVEGHLFQVPETLDAETLEQMKAPSKDPSIPTITASELPQADALLFGFPTRYGAMAAQMKAFFDTTGQLWRNQLLAGKPAGFFVSTGTQGGGQETTAWTAVTQLAHHGMLFVPIGYTFGAGMFKLDEIRGGSPYGAGTFAGDGSRIPSECELSLAEHQGRYTAGIVKRLAGGAL
;
A
#
# COMPACT_ATOMS: atom_id res chain seq x y z
N MET A 1 -22.78 38.92 35.72
CA MET A 1 -24.25 38.95 35.61
C MET A 1 -24.63 39.77 34.39
N GLY A 2 -25.06 39.11 33.31
CA GLY A 2 -25.54 39.75 32.08
C GLY A 2 -26.55 38.81 31.41
N LYS A 3 -27.80 39.27 31.33
CA LYS A 3 -28.97 38.60 30.74
C LYS A 3 -28.71 38.39 29.24
N GLY A 4 -29.02 37.28 28.58
CA GLY A 4 -30.32 36.61 28.56
C GLY A 4 -31.08 37.02 27.29
N GLY A 5 -30.98 36.22 26.23
CA GLY A 5 -31.77 36.30 24.99
C GLY A 5 -31.23 35.23 24.04
N GLY A 6 -31.96 34.23 23.56
CA GLY A 6 -33.39 34.04 23.40
C GLY A 6 -33.52 33.33 22.06
N CYS A 7 -33.43 31.99 22.09
CA CYS A 7 -33.46 31.15 20.89
C CYS A 7 -34.88 31.19 20.28
N VAL A 8 -34.99 31.65 19.04
CA VAL A 8 -36.26 31.71 18.30
C VAL A 8 -36.41 30.41 17.52
N THR A 9 -37.43 29.62 17.87
CA THR A 9 -37.77 28.37 17.18
C THR A 9 -38.40 28.66 15.80
N GLY A 10 -37.69 28.31 14.73
CA GLY A 10 -38.20 28.35 13.37
C GLY A 10 -39.25 27.27 13.13
N LYS A 11 -40.42 27.67 12.62
CA LYS A 11 -41.55 26.80 12.27
C LYS A 11 -41.16 25.80 11.18
N MET A 12 -41.46 24.51 11.39
CA MET A 12 -41.39 23.47 10.36
C MET A 12 -42.36 23.81 9.21
N VAL A 13 -41.82 23.90 8.00
CA VAL A 13 -42.61 23.88 6.77
C VAL A 13 -42.80 22.43 6.35
N VAL A 14 -44.04 21.94 6.46
CA VAL A 14 -44.47 20.62 5.99
C VAL A 14 -44.42 20.63 4.46
N ARG A 15 -43.48 19.90 3.85
CA ARG A 15 -43.46 19.64 2.41
C ARG A 15 -44.45 18.51 2.08
N LYS A 16 -45.38 18.84 1.19
CA LYS A 16 -46.43 17.98 0.62
C LYS A 16 -45.81 16.73 -0.03
N LYS A 17 -46.26 15.55 0.40
CA LYS A 17 -45.99 14.25 -0.25
C LYS A 17 -46.42 14.34 -1.72
N ARG A 18 -45.55 13.91 -2.64
CA ARG A 18 -45.94 13.52 -3.99
C ARG A 18 -45.94 12.01 -4.03
N ASP A 19 -47.11 11.46 -4.29
CA ASP A 19 -47.33 10.06 -4.57
C ASP A 19 -46.69 9.71 -5.93
N VAL A 20 -45.95 8.61 -5.96
CA VAL A 20 -45.54 7.94 -7.20
C VAL A 20 -45.93 6.49 -7.03
N ASP A 21 -46.99 6.10 -7.73
CA ASP A 21 -47.46 4.72 -7.80
C ASP A 21 -46.64 3.92 -8.83
N LEU A 22 -46.15 2.78 -8.34
CA LEU A 22 -46.19 1.42 -8.91
C LEU A 22 -45.52 1.13 -10.28
N ALA A 23 -44.52 0.23 -10.23
CA ALA A 23 -44.62 -1.07 -10.89
C ALA A 23 -43.64 -2.07 -10.25
N VAL A 24 -44.18 -3.01 -9.47
CA VAL A 24 -43.51 -4.25 -9.05
C VAL A 24 -44.04 -5.33 -9.99
N GLY A 25 -43.17 -5.90 -10.82
CA GLY A 25 -43.46 -7.09 -11.61
C GLY A 25 -42.83 -8.29 -10.94
N ASP A 26 -43.65 -9.27 -10.58
CA ASP A 26 -43.26 -10.52 -9.94
C ASP A 26 -43.35 -11.69 -10.95
N VAL A 27 -42.56 -12.72 -10.65
CA VAL A 27 -42.56 -14.13 -11.10
C VAL A 27 -42.45 -14.50 -12.59
N ASN A 28 -41.41 -15.28 -12.93
CA ASN A 28 -41.62 -16.73 -13.14
C ASN A 28 -40.35 -17.59 -13.01
N GLU A 29 -40.53 -18.73 -12.35
CA GLU A 29 -39.62 -19.87 -12.19
C GLU A 29 -39.39 -20.64 -13.50
N LYS A 30 -38.34 -21.48 -13.50
CA LYS A 30 -38.07 -22.74 -14.24
C LYS A 30 -36.64 -22.72 -14.82
N LEU A 31 -35.79 -23.74 -14.70
CA LEU A 31 -35.90 -25.14 -14.31
C LEU A 31 -34.50 -25.65 -13.88
N VAL A 32 -34.53 -26.60 -12.97
CA VAL A 32 -33.43 -27.49 -12.59
C VAL A 32 -33.12 -28.43 -13.77
N GLY A 33 -31.83 -28.65 -14.02
CA GLY A 33 -31.32 -29.69 -14.91
C GLY A 33 -30.08 -30.30 -14.27
N GLU A 34 -30.29 -31.38 -13.53
CA GLU A 34 -29.27 -32.33 -13.10
C GLU A 34 -28.88 -33.17 -14.33
N GLU A 35 -27.59 -33.28 -14.60
CA GLU A 35 -27.05 -34.43 -15.35
C GLU A 35 -25.91 -35.03 -14.53
N GLU A 36 -26.23 -36.17 -13.93
CA GLU A 36 -25.28 -37.17 -13.46
C GLU A 36 -24.60 -37.77 -14.70
N GLU A 37 -23.26 -37.83 -14.71
CA GLU A 37 -22.56 -38.74 -15.59
C GLU A 37 -21.53 -39.54 -14.79
N GLN A 38 -21.47 -40.81 -15.18
CA GLN A 38 -21.18 -41.97 -14.37
C GLN A 38 -19.68 -42.16 -14.10
N VAL A 39 -19.41 -42.69 -12.91
CA VAL A 39 -18.15 -43.29 -12.51
C VAL A 39 -18.05 -44.67 -13.14
N GLU A 40 -17.08 -44.88 -14.03
CA GLU A 40 -16.59 -46.23 -14.33
C GLU A 40 -15.19 -46.42 -13.74
N HIS A 41 -15.15 -47.41 -12.85
CA HIS A 41 -13.99 -47.97 -12.21
C HIS A 41 -13.52 -49.09 -13.13
N ASP A 42 -12.31 -48.99 -13.70
CA ASP A 42 -11.64 -50.19 -14.22
C ASP A 42 -10.29 -50.37 -13.51
N SER A 43 -10.22 -51.49 -12.83
CA SER A 43 -9.07 -52.00 -12.13
C SER A 43 -8.43 -53.05 -13.03
N MET A 44 -7.14 -52.95 -13.34
CA MET A 44 -6.34 -54.16 -13.46
C MET A 44 -4.85 -53.89 -13.34
N SER A 45 -4.28 -54.61 -12.38
CA SER A 45 -2.87 -54.90 -12.15
C SER A 45 -2.22 -55.56 -13.38
N GLU A 46 -0.94 -55.31 -13.60
CA GLU A 46 0.12 -56.31 -13.42
C GLU A 46 1.51 -55.74 -13.74
N THR A 47 2.49 -56.50 -13.31
CA THR A 47 3.83 -56.14 -12.86
C THR A 47 4.94 -56.41 -13.89
N VAL A 48 6.09 -55.78 -13.62
CA VAL A 48 7.50 -56.13 -13.93
C VAL A 48 7.96 -56.25 -15.39
N ASP A 49 8.94 -55.42 -15.78
CA ASP A 49 10.30 -55.91 -16.01
C ASP A 49 11.36 -54.79 -16.02
N ALA A 50 12.57 -55.07 -15.51
CA ALA A 50 13.76 -54.20 -15.55
C ALA A 50 14.92 -55.00 -16.15
N PRO A 51 15.81 -54.45 -17.01
CA PRO A 51 17.18 -54.03 -16.57
C PRO A 51 17.87 -53.02 -17.54
N PRO A 52 19.20 -52.76 -17.52
CA PRO A 52 20.20 -52.76 -16.43
C PRO A 52 20.87 -51.39 -16.19
N SER A 53 21.64 -51.34 -15.11
CA SER A 53 22.50 -50.25 -14.63
C SER A 53 23.55 -49.77 -15.64
N SER A 54 23.61 -48.46 -15.87
CA SER A 54 24.81 -47.75 -16.31
C SER A 54 25.31 -46.84 -15.19
N THR A 55 26.54 -47.08 -14.75
CA THR A 55 27.25 -46.30 -13.75
C THR A 55 27.75 -45.03 -14.43
N THR A 56 27.04 -43.92 -14.22
CA THR A 56 27.52 -42.58 -14.59
C THR A 56 27.81 -41.84 -13.30
N GLU A 57 29.09 -41.50 -13.09
CA GLU A 57 29.55 -40.65 -11.99
C GLU A 57 28.83 -39.30 -12.06
N HIS A 58 27.85 -39.09 -11.17
CA HIS A 58 27.24 -37.78 -10.98
C HIS A 58 28.11 -37.00 -10.00
N SER A 59 29.03 -36.22 -10.56
CA SER A 59 29.65 -35.07 -9.88
C SER A 59 28.53 -34.16 -9.36
N THR A 60 28.22 -34.29 -8.09
CA THR A 60 27.27 -33.42 -7.38
C THR A 60 27.93 -32.08 -7.12
N SER A 61 27.97 -31.22 -8.15
CA SER A 61 28.15 -29.80 -7.93
C SER A 61 26.83 -29.26 -7.37
N THR A 62 26.76 -29.10 -6.05
CA THR A 62 25.66 -28.39 -5.39
C THR A 62 25.57 -26.98 -5.99
N PRO A 63 24.46 -26.56 -6.62
CA PRO A 63 24.31 -25.17 -7.00
C PRO A 63 24.26 -24.36 -5.70
N THR A 64 25.26 -23.50 -5.51
CA THR A 64 25.23 -22.50 -4.43
C THR A 64 24.17 -21.47 -4.82
N SER A 65 22.91 -21.76 -4.52
CA SER A 65 21.84 -20.76 -4.67
C SER A 65 22.06 -19.72 -3.58
N THR A 66 22.54 -18.54 -3.97
CA THR A 66 22.51 -17.36 -3.11
C THR A 66 21.10 -17.25 -2.51
N PRO A 67 20.93 -17.18 -1.18
CA PRO A 67 19.60 -17.08 -0.59
C PRO A 67 18.89 -15.84 -1.15
N GLN A 68 17.71 -16.05 -1.73
CA GLN A 68 16.92 -14.97 -2.32
C GLN A 68 16.51 -14.00 -1.21
N LYS A 69 16.88 -12.72 -1.37
CA LYS A 69 16.51 -11.68 -0.40
C LYS A 69 15.00 -11.40 -0.47
N LEU A 70 14.44 -11.07 0.68
CA LEU A 70 13.08 -10.55 0.79
C LEU A 70 13.03 -9.14 0.18
N ARG A 71 11.98 -8.85 -0.60
CA ARG A 71 11.85 -7.62 -1.37
C ARG A 71 10.79 -6.73 -0.76
N ILE A 72 11.14 -5.49 -0.42
CA ILE A 72 10.18 -4.47 -0.01
C ILE A 72 10.07 -3.44 -1.12
N PHE A 73 8.87 -3.30 -1.68
CA PHE A 73 8.61 -2.30 -2.71
C PHE A 73 8.15 -1.01 -2.03
N ILE A 74 8.87 0.07 -2.31
CA ILE A 74 8.60 1.41 -1.84
C ILE A 74 7.99 2.16 -3.02
N VAL A 75 6.67 2.12 -3.11
CA VAL A 75 5.88 2.62 -4.24
C VAL A 75 5.37 4.01 -3.88
N PHE A 76 5.76 5.04 -4.63
CA PHE A 76 5.42 6.41 -4.23
C PHE A 76 4.99 7.29 -5.40
N TYR A 77 4.23 8.32 -5.05
CA TYR A 77 4.03 9.52 -5.85
C TYR A 77 4.75 10.70 -5.20
N SER A 78 5.49 11.48 -5.97
CA SER A 78 6.13 12.71 -5.49
C SER A 78 6.05 13.78 -6.56
N MET A 79 5.32 14.87 -6.30
CA MET A 79 5.27 16.02 -7.20
C MET A 79 6.56 16.83 -7.09
N TYR A 80 6.91 17.27 -5.88
CA TYR A 80 7.98 18.24 -5.61
C TYR A 80 9.17 17.64 -4.82
N GLY A 81 9.41 16.33 -4.90
CA GLY A 81 10.59 15.70 -4.30
C GLY A 81 10.49 15.31 -2.81
N HIS A 82 9.65 15.96 -2.00
CA HIS A 82 9.56 15.68 -0.55
C HIS A 82 9.30 14.20 -0.20
N VAL A 83 8.35 13.55 -0.88
CA VAL A 83 8.05 12.12 -0.67
C VAL A 83 9.19 11.24 -1.18
N LEU A 84 9.87 11.65 -2.26
CA LEU A 84 11.06 10.94 -2.77
C LEU A 84 12.19 10.96 -1.73
N SER A 85 12.41 12.08 -1.05
CA SER A 85 13.41 12.16 0.03
C SER A 85 13.11 11.18 1.16
N LEU A 86 11.85 11.07 1.59
CA LEU A 86 11.45 10.06 2.57
C LEU A 86 11.61 8.63 2.02
N ALA A 87 11.23 8.38 0.76
CA ALA A 87 11.33 7.07 0.13
C ALA A 87 12.79 6.58 0.09
N LYS A 88 13.74 7.46 -0.24
CA LYS A 88 15.18 7.15 -0.21
C LYS A 88 15.65 6.75 1.19
N LYS A 89 15.24 7.48 2.23
CA LYS A 89 15.56 7.13 3.62
C LYS A 89 14.89 5.85 4.09
N ILE A 90 13.64 5.60 3.71
CA ILE A 90 12.97 4.32 3.95
C ILE A 90 13.77 3.18 3.32
N LYS A 91 14.24 3.34 2.07
CA LYS A 91 15.09 2.33 1.41
C LYS A 91 16.37 2.07 2.21
N GLU A 92 17.08 3.12 2.66
CA GLU A 92 18.26 2.97 3.53
C GLU A 92 17.93 2.16 4.79
N GLY A 93 16.78 2.44 5.42
CA GLY A 93 16.29 1.69 6.56
C GLY A 93 16.03 0.21 6.26
N VAL A 94 15.36 -0.09 5.14
CA VAL A 94 15.10 -1.46 4.68
C VAL A 94 16.42 -2.19 4.44
N ASP A 95 17.32 -1.59 3.66
CA ASP A 95 18.60 -2.19 3.26
C ASP A 95 19.55 -2.40 4.45
N SER A 96 19.31 -1.74 5.59
CA SER A 96 20.07 -1.97 6.82
C SER A 96 19.80 -3.33 7.48
N VAL A 97 18.76 -4.06 7.04
CA VAL A 97 18.39 -5.38 7.58
C VAL A 97 18.90 -6.49 6.68
N GLU A 98 19.78 -7.35 7.20
CA GLU A 98 20.33 -8.49 6.48
C GLU A 98 19.25 -9.42 5.92
N GLY A 99 19.36 -9.75 4.64
CA GLY A 99 18.43 -10.63 3.92
C GLY A 99 17.19 -9.94 3.37
N VAL A 100 17.10 -8.61 3.47
CA VAL A 100 16.00 -7.79 2.93
C VAL A 100 16.56 -6.70 2.01
N GLU A 101 15.84 -6.36 0.95
CA GLU A 101 16.22 -5.33 -0.02
C GLU A 101 15.04 -4.44 -0.38
N GLY A 102 15.26 -3.13 -0.38
CA GLY A 102 14.27 -2.13 -0.77
C GLY A 102 14.35 -1.77 -2.25
N HIS A 103 13.20 -1.67 -2.93
CA HIS A 103 13.12 -1.26 -4.32
C HIS A 103 12.23 -0.01 -4.44
N LEU A 104 12.78 1.06 -5.01
CA LEU A 104 12.04 2.30 -5.24
C LEU A 104 11.25 2.22 -6.55
N PHE A 105 9.98 2.61 -6.49
CA PHE A 105 9.12 2.68 -7.66
C PHE A 105 8.26 3.94 -7.65
N GLN A 106 8.12 4.56 -8.82
CA GLN A 106 7.18 5.66 -9.02
C GLN A 106 5.84 5.12 -9.54
N VAL A 107 4.73 5.70 -9.10
CA VAL A 107 3.45 5.48 -9.80
C VAL A 107 3.37 6.35 -11.05
N PRO A 108 2.59 5.96 -12.07
CA PRO A 108 2.40 6.78 -13.27
C PRO A 108 1.89 8.19 -12.96
N GLU A 109 2.41 9.17 -13.68
CA GLU A 109 1.88 10.54 -13.65
C GLU A 109 0.58 10.61 -14.46
N THR A 110 -0.38 11.41 -13.99
CA THR A 110 -1.70 11.55 -14.62
C THR A 110 -1.92 12.92 -15.25
N LEU A 111 -1.08 13.90 -14.89
CA LEU A 111 -1.11 15.22 -15.50
C LEU A 111 -0.27 15.22 -16.78
N ASP A 112 -0.72 15.98 -17.78
CA ASP A 112 0.04 16.20 -19.00
C ASP A 112 1.28 17.08 -18.75
N ALA A 113 2.22 17.05 -19.70
CA ALA A 113 3.50 17.75 -19.58
C ALA A 113 3.34 19.27 -19.48
N GLU A 114 2.36 19.87 -20.17
CA GLU A 114 2.11 21.31 -20.13
C GLU A 114 1.64 21.74 -18.74
N THR A 115 0.70 21.01 -18.14
CA THR A 115 0.23 21.25 -16.78
C THR A 115 1.39 21.15 -15.78
N LEU A 116 2.26 20.14 -15.90
CA LEU A 116 3.42 19.97 -15.02
C LEU A 116 4.42 21.12 -15.14
N GLU A 117 4.66 21.61 -16.36
CA GLU A 117 5.52 22.77 -16.62
C GLU A 117 4.94 24.04 -15.99
N GLN A 118 3.64 24.30 -16.17
CA GLN A 118 2.95 25.44 -15.54
C GLN A 118 3.01 25.38 -14.01
N MET A 119 2.92 24.18 -13.44
CA MET A 119 3.05 23.92 -12.00
C MET A 119 4.50 23.99 -11.50
N LYS A 120 5.48 24.18 -12.39
CA LYS A 120 6.92 24.14 -12.12
C LYS A 120 7.32 22.87 -11.38
N ALA A 121 6.68 21.74 -11.73
CA ALA A 121 7.02 20.46 -11.17
C ALA A 121 8.43 20.05 -11.67
N PRO A 122 9.34 19.63 -10.77
CA PRO A 122 10.63 19.13 -11.20
C PRO A 122 10.48 17.83 -12.00
N SER A 123 11.39 17.62 -12.96
CA SER A 123 11.47 16.36 -13.70
C SER A 123 11.66 15.19 -12.74
N LYS A 124 11.03 14.04 -13.06
CA LYS A 124 11.20 12.81 -12.29
C LYS A 124 12.60 12.24 -12.50
N ASP A 125 13.11 11.53 -11.49
CA ASP A 125 14.38 10.81 -11.56
C ASP A 125 14.24 9.60 -12.50
N PRO A 126 14.92 9.57 -13.65
CA PRO A 126 14.77 8.49 -14.64
C PRO A 126 15.38 7.16 -14.17
N SER A 127 16.20 7.17 -13.10
CA SER A 127 16.76 5.95 -12.54
C SER A 127 15.76 5.16 -11.69
N ILE A 128 14.65 5.78 -11.29
CA ILE A 128 13.60 5.13 -10.51
C ILE A 128 12.47 4.71 -11.45
N PRO A 129 12.28 3.40 -11.69
CA PRO A 129 11.30 2.92 -12.65
C PRO A 129 9.87 3.23 -12.22
N THR A 130 9.00 3.40 -13.21
CA THR A 130 7.55 3.44 -13.01
C THR A 130 7.01 2.02 -12.88
N ILE A 131 6.23 1.74 -11.84
CA ILE A 131 5.65 0.41 -11.59
C ILE A 131 4.23 0.29 -12.12
N THR A 132 3.87 -0.92 -12.56
CA THR A 132 2.51 -1.33 -12.87
C THR A 132 1.91 -2.16 -11.73
N ALA A 133 0.59 -2.14 -11.57
CA ALA A 133 -0.07 -2.91 -10.51
C ALA A 133 0.28 -4.42 -10.57
N SER A 134 0.42 -5.01 -11.76
CA SER A 134 0.78 -6.42 -11.94
C SER A 134 2.11 -6.84 -11.32
N GLU A 135 2.99 -5.88 -11.00
CA GLU A 135 4.29 -6.15 -10.39
C GLU A 135 4.22 -6.22 -8.85
N LEU A 136 3.19 -5.63 -8.23
CA LEU A 136 3.03 -5.60 -6.77
C LEU A 136 3.11 -6.98 -6.09
N PRO A 137 2.57 -8.08 -6.66
CA PRO A 137 2.66 -9.41 -6.05
C PRO A 137 4.10 -9.92 -5.84
N GLN A 138 5.07 -9.38 -6.56
CA GLN A 138 6.49 -9.75 -6.44
C GLN A 138 7.11 -9.27 -5.11
N ALA A 139 6.51 -8.28 -4.46
CA ALA A 139 6.99 -7.77 -3.18
C ALA A 139 6.60 -8.69 -2.03
N ASP A 140 7.48 -8.82 -1.04
CA ASP A 140 7.15 -9.45 0.24
C ASP A 140 6.48 -8.43 1.19
N ALA A 141 6.73 -7.13 1.00
CA ALA A 141 6.00 -6.05 1.64
C ALA A 141 5.97 -4.76 0.82
N LEU A 142 5.04 -3.87 1.16
CA LEU A 142 4.73 -2.66 0.40
C LEU A 142 4.71 -1.42 1.29
N LEU A 143 5.54 -0.43 0.99
CA LEU A 143 5.47 0.89 1.62
C LEU A 143 5.00 1.92 0.60
N PHE A 144 3.83 2.51 0.84
CA PHE A 144 3.21 3.46 -0.08
C PHE A 144 3.44 4.91 0.36
N GLY A 145 3.99 5.72 -0.54
CA GLY A 145 4.32 7.12 -0.28
C GLY A 145 3.51 8.10 -1.12
N PHE A 146 2.92 9.12 -0.52
CA PHE A 146 2.19 10.13 -1.31
C PHE A 146 2.02 11.47 -0.58
N PRO A 147 1.99 12.60 -1.31
CA PRO A 147 1.61 13.87 -0.72
C PRO A 147 0.10 13.89 -0.44
N THR A 148 -0.29 14.63 0.59
CA THR A 148 -1.72 14.86 0.87
C THR A 148 -2.36 15.73 -0.20
N ARG A 149 -3.63 15.44 -0.48
CA ARG A 149 -4.58 16.33 -1.12
C ARG A 149 -5.81 16.37 -0.23
N TYR A 150 -5.96 17.46 0.52
CA TYR A 150 -7.08 17.70 1.45
C TYR A 150 -7.32 16.56 2.45
N GLY A 151 -6.24 15.97 2.98
CA GLY A 151 -6.33 14.91 3.99
C GLY A 151 -6.53 13.51 3.41
N ALA A 152 -6.38 13.33 2.09
CA ALA A 152 -6.38 12.05 1.39
C ALA A 152 -5.16 11.92 0.47
N MET A 153 -4.97 10.73 -0.12
CA MET A 153 -3.89 10.51 -1.09
C MET A 153 -4.07 11.35 -2.36
N ALA A 154 -2.96 11.65 -3.05
CA ALA A 154 -3.00 12.31 -4.35
C ALA A 154 -3.72 11.45 -5.41
N ALA A 155 -4.32 12.12 -6.40
CA ALA A 155 -5.09 11.47 -7.47
C ALA A 155 -4.28 10.42 -8.24
N GLN A 156 -2.99 10.66 -8.46
CA GLN A 156 -2.06 9.73 -9.09
C GLN A 156 -1.96 8.40 -8.34
N MET A 157 -1.82 8.48 -7.00
CA MET A 157 -1.77 7.28 -6.16
C MET A 157 -3.14 6.58 -6.15
N LYS A 158 -4.24 7.35 -6.08
CA LYS A 158 -5.58 6.76 -6.14
C LYS A 158 -5.83 6.05 -7.47
N ALA A 159 -5.46 6.66 -8.59
CA ALA A 159 -5.56 6.07 -9.93
C ALA A 159 -4.74 4.78 -10.02
N PHE A 160 -3.51 4.77 -9.48
CA PHE A 160 -2.70 3.56 -9.39
C PHE A 160 -3.42 2.43 -8.60
N PHE A 161 -3.97 2.73 -7.42
CA PHE A 161 -4.77 1.76 -6.67
C PHE A 161 -5.99 1.28 -7.46
N ASP A 162 -6.64 2.12 -8.26
CA ASP A 162 -7.81 1.73 -9.06
C ASP A 162 -7.46 0.74 -10.19
N THR A 163 -6.18 0.64 -10.58
CA THR A 163 -5.71 -0.41 -11.50
C THR A 163 -5.53 -1.78 -10.84
N THR A 164 -5.67 -1.88 -9.51
CA THR A 164 -5.41 -3.12 -8.77
C THR A 164 -6.61 -4.08 -8.68
N GLY A 165 -7.71 -3.81 -9.41
CA GLY A 165 -8.94 -4.60 -9.33
C GLY A 165 -8.77 -6.10 -9.57
N GLN A 166 -7.90 -6.49 -10.49
CA GLN A 166 -7.59 -7.92 -10.74
C GLN A 166 -6.78 -8.55 -9.61
N LEU A 167 -5.87 -7.80 -8.98
CA LEU A 167 -5.12 -8.28 -7.82
C LEU A 167 -6.05 -8.49 -6.63
N TRP A 168 -6.97 -7.55 -6.41
CA TRP A 168 -8.01 -7.64 -5.38
C TRP A 168 -8.89 -8.86 -5.61
N ARG A 169 -9.43 -9.03 -6.82
CA ARG A 169 -10.30 -10.16 -7.15
C ARG A 169 -9.65 -11.51 -6.86
N ASN A 170 -8.35 -11.62 -7.12
CA ASN A 170 -7.56 -12.84 -6.94
C ASN A 170 -6.80 -12.91 -5.61
N GLN A 171 -7.00 -11.93 -4.71
CA GLN A 171 -6.36 -11.85 -3.40
C GLN A 171 -4.81 -11.93 -3.44
N LEU A 172 -4.18 -11.42 -4.49
CA LEU A 172 -2.72 -11.57 -4.72
C LEU A 172 -1.84 -10.73 -3.78
N LEU A 173 -2.44 -9.78 -3.07
CA LEU A 173 -1.76 -8.95 -2.06
C LEU A 173 -2.10 -9.34 -0.63
N ALA A 174 -2.98 -10.33 -0.43
CA ALA A 174 -3.41 -10.75 0.89
C ALA A 174 -2.23 -11.26 1.73
N GLY A 175 -2.21 -10.92 3.02
CA GLY A 175 -1.16 -11.31 3.96
C GLY A 175 0.15 -10.52 3.84
N LYS A 176 0.35 -9.72 2.78
CA LYS A 176 1.58 -8.92 2.65
C LYS A 176 1.57 -7.75 3.63
N PRO A 177 2.64 -7.55 4.43
CA PRO A 177 2.82 -6.35 5.24
C PRO A 177 2.82 -5.08 4.38
N ALA A 178 2.11 -4.06 4.82
CA ALA A 178 2.07 -2.79 4.13
C ALA A 178 1.95 -1.59 5.08
N GLY A 179 2.51 -0.45 4.68
CA GLY A 179 2.48 0.79 5.47
C GLY A 179 2.50 2.04 4.60
N PHE A 180 2.38 3.19 5.26
CA PHE A 180 2.24 4.48 4.58
C PHE A 180 3.29 5.50 5.05
N PHE A 181 3.65 6.42 4.17
CA PHE A 181 4.40 7.62 4.52
C PHE A 181 3.91 8.80 3.68
N VAL A 182 3.93 10.00 4.27
CA VAL A 182 3.18 11.15 3.72
C VAL A 182 3.97 12.45 3.68
N SER A 183 3.58 13.36 2.81
CA SER A 183 4.02 14.75 2.85
C SER A 183 2.82 15.68 2.89
N THR A 184 2.85 16.68 3.77
CA THR A 184 1.76 17.65 3.89
C THR A 184 2.27 19.09 3.87
N GLY A 185 1.39 20.04 3.55
CA GLY A 185 1.78 21.46 3.58
C GLY A 185 1.99 21.99 4.99
N THR A 186 1.10 21.64 5.93
CA THR A 186 1.02 22.26 7.26
C THR A 186 0.75 21.24 8.36
N GLN A 187 1.00 21.62 9.62
CA GLN A 187 0.91 20.75 10.80
C GLN A 187 -0.43 20.02 10.95
N GLY A 188 -1.55 20.74 10.79
CA GLY A 188 -2.90 20.16 10.83
C GLY A 188 -3.44 19.73 9.47
N GLY A 189 -2.65 19.86 8.39
CA GLY A 189 -3.08 19.70 7.00
C GLY A 189 -3.27 18.26 6.54
N GLY A 190 -3.62 17.33 7.44
CA GLY A 190 -3.90 15.93 7.12
C GLY A 190 -2.72 14.97 7.27
N GLN A 191 -1.76 15.26 8.16
CA GLN A 191 -0.63 14.36 8.46
C GLN A 191 -1.08 12.95 8.84
N GLU A 192 -2.16 12.85 9.59
CA GLU A 192 -2.71 11.56 10.05
C GLU A 192 -3.80 11.06 9.12
N THR A 193 -4.76 11.93 8.75
CA THR A 193 -5.92 11.55 7.95
C THR A 193 -5.52 11.00 6.58
N THR A 194 -4.43 11.48 5.99
CA THR A 194 -3.94 11.00 4.69
C THR A 194 -3.53 9.52 4.75
N ALA A 195 -2.84 9.11 5.82
CA ALA A 195 -2.52 7.71 6.04
C ALA A 195 -3.76 6.91 6.45
N TRP A 196 -4.57 7.44 7.38
CA TRP A 196 -5.78 6.78 7.87
C TRP A 196 -6.77 6.45 6.74
N THR A 197 -7.10 7.42 5.90
CA THR A 197 -8.03 7.19 4.78
C THR A 197 -7.50 6.17 3.77
N ALA A 198 -6.17 6.02 3.66
CA ALA A 198 -5.54 5.02 2.80
C ALA A 198 -5.56 3.60 3.37
N VAL A 199 -5.74 3.42 4.68
CA VAL A 199 -5.83 2.08 5.32
C VAL A 199 -6.95 1.24 4.71
N THR A 200 -8.02 1.87 4.23
CA THR A 200 -9.10 1.19 3.51
C THR A 200 -8.60 0.38 2.32
N GLN A 201 -7.59 0.89 1.60
CA GLN A 201 -6.98 0.17 0.47
C GLN A 201 -6.29 -1.12 0.92
N LEU A 202 -5.60 -1.08 2.06
CA LEU A 202 -4.95 -2.28 2.61
C LEU A 202 -5.97 -3.30 3.06
N ALA A 203 -7.01 -2.84 3.78
CA ALA A 203 -8.06 -3.69 4.30
C ALA A 203 -8.79 -4.46 3.18
N HIS A 204 -9.15 -3.78 2.09
CA HIS A 204 -9.84 -4.42 0.97
C HIS A 204 -8.97 -5.45 0.23
N HIS A 205 -7.65 -5.23 0.18
CA HIS A 205 -6.69 -6.18 -0.41
C HIS A 205 -6.25 -7.30 0.52
N GLY A 206 -6.70 -7.31 1.78
CA GLY A 206 -6.25 -8.28 2.79
C GLY A 206 -4.79 -8.09 3.23
N MET A 207 -4.19 -6.93 2.98
CA MET A 207 -2.83 -6.61 3.41
C MET A 207 -2.76 -6.35 4.92
N LEU A 208 -1.61 -6.66 5.53
CA LEU A 208 -1.38 -6.43 6.96
C LEU A 208 -0.85 -5.02 7.18
N PHE A 209 -1.66 -4.14 7.76
CA PHE A 209 -1.20 -2.78 8.06
C PHE A 209 -0.13 -2.79 9.16
N VAL A 210 1.07 -2.33 8.83
CA VAL A 210 2.21 -2.13 9.74
C VAL A 210 2.41 -0.64 9.99
N PRO A 211 1.83 -0.09 11.08
CA PRO A 211 2.11 1.27 11.52
C PRO A 211 3.50 1.37 12.16
N ILE A 212 4.05 2.57 12.27
CA ILE A 212 5.25 2.81 13.07
C ILE A 212 4.95 2.64 14.56
N GLY A 213 3.75 3.05 15.00
CA GLY A 213 3.45 3.20 16.41
C GLY A 213 4.39 4.21 17.07
N TYR A 214 4.76 3.95 18.32
CA TYR A 214 5.77 4.74 19.04
C TYR A 214 7.16 4.08 19.04
N THR A 215 7.43 3.20 18.08
CA THR A 215 8.68 2.39 18.05
C THR A 215 9.94 3.20 17.76
N PHE A 216 9.82 4.45 17.30
CA PHE A 216 10.93 5.40 17.19
C PHE A 216 11.32 6.05 18.54
N GLY A 217 10.78 5.54 19.65
CA GLY A 217 11.20 5.88 21.00
C GLY A 217 11.02 7.36 21.35
N ALA A 218 12.01 7.93 22.03
CA ALA A 218 11.98 9.34 22.46
C ALA A 218 11.77 10.33 21.30
N GLY A 219 12.16 9.97 20.08
CA GLY A 219 11.93 10.79 18.88
C GLY A 219 10.44 11.09 18.63
N MET A 220 9.54 10.19 19.04
CA MET A 220 8.09 10.38 18.89
C MET A 220 7.50 11.42 19.85
N PHE A 221 8.22 11.75 20.93
CA PHE A 221 7.77 12.69 21.96
C PHE A 221 8.47 14.05 21.89
N LYS A 222 9.37 14.24 20.92
CA LYS A 222 10.05 15.51 20.68
C LYS A 222 9.05 16.60 20.28
N LEU A 223 9.14 17.74 20.96
CA LEU A 223 8.31 18.94 20.77
C LEU A 223 9.17 20.23 20.61
N ASP A 224 10.49 20.07 20.52
CA ASP A 224 11.48 21.12 20.36
C ASP A 224 11.58 21.65 18.93
N GLU A 225 11.12 20.87 17.95
CA GLU A 225 11.03 21.29 16.54
C GLU A 225 9.71 20.87 15.89
N ILE A 226 9.30 21.62 14.85
CA ILE A 226 8.18 21.23 14.00
C ILE A 226 8.62 20.08 13.09
N ARG A 227 8.01 18.91 13.29
CA ARG A 227 8.24 17.71 12.47
C ARG A 227 6.94 17.03 12.08
N GLY A 228 6.93 16.45 10.88
CA GLY A 228 5.93 15.53 10.42
C GLY A 228 6.11 14.13 11.02
N GLY A 229 5.26 13.24 10.55
CA GLY A 229 5.18 11.86 11.00
C GLY A 229 4.30 11.67 12.23
N SER A 230 3.68 10.50 12.30
CA SER A 230 2.74 10.11 13.35
C SER A 230 2.87 8.60 13.59
N PRO A 231 2.15 8.02 14.57
CA PRO A 231 2.11 6.57 14.74
C PRO A 231 1.64 5.81 13.49
N TYR A 232 0.90 6.47 12.58
CA TYR A 232 0.39 5.87 11.34
C TYR A 232 1.46 5.73 10.24
N GLY A 233 2.58 6.42 10.34
CA GLY A 233 3.60 6.47 9.28
C GLY A 233 4.52 7.67 9.38
N ALA A 234 5.67 7.58 8.71
CA ALA A 234 6.61 8.68 8.62
C ALA A 234 5.99 9.80 7.79
N GLY A 235 6.43 11.02 8.03
CA GLY A 235 5.99 12.12 7.19
C GLY A 235 6.81 13.37 7.34
N THR A 236 6.56 14.30 6.43
CA THR A 236 7.28 15.56 6.34
C THR A 236 6.36 16.73 6.03
N PHE A 237 6.70 17.91 6.53
CA PHE A 237 6.07 19.16 6.08
C PHE A 237 6.82 19.77 4.90
N ALA A 238 6.08 20.11 3.84
CA ALA A 238 6.58 20.84 2.67
C ALA A 238 6.43 22.36 2.81
N GLY A 239 5.57 22.84 3.72
CA GLY A 239 5.27 24.26 3.83
C GLY A 239 4.60 24.79 2.56
N ASP A 240 5.15 25.86 2.00
CA ASP A 240 4.82 26.41 0.68
C ASP A 240 5.49 25.65 -0.49
N GLY A 241 6.20 24.56 -0.19
CA GLY A 241 7.01 23.79 -1.12
C GLY A 241 8.52 24.03 -0.98
N SER A 242 8.94 25.02 -0.18
CA SER A 242 10.36 25.31 0.04
C SER A 242 10.99 24.55 1.21
N ARG A 243 10.19 24.08 2.19
CA ARG A 243 10.70 23.37 3.36
C ARG A 243 11.12 21.96 2.98
N ILE A 244 12.39 21.63 3.16
CA ILE A 244 12.90 20.27 3.02
C ILE A 244 12.65 19.44 4.30
N PRO A 245 12.57 18.10 4.19
CA PRO A 245 12.47 17.24 5.37
C PRO A 245 13.63 17.47 6.36
N SER A 246 13.31 17.57 7.65
CA SER A 246 14.30 17.67 8.73
C SER A 246 14.98 16.34 8.99
N GLU A 247 16.13 16.39 9.67
CA GLU A 247 16.85 15.18 10.09
C GLU A 247 15.97 14.25 10.96
N CYS A 248 15.10 14.81 11.80
CA CYS A 248 14.17 13.99 12.59
C CYS A 248 13.13 13.28 11.71
N GLU A 249 12.60 13.95 10.68
CA GLU A 249 11.65 13.35 9.72
C GLU A 249 12.32 12.27 8.88
N LEU A 250 13.55 12.52 8.43
CA LEU A 250 14.37 11.56 7.67
C LEU A 250 14.75 10.33 8.52
N SER A 251 15.13 10.55 9.78
CA SER A 251 15.45 9.47 10.72
C SER A 251 14.22 8.61 11.04
N LEU A 252 13.03 9.22 11.14
CA LEU A 252 11.78 8.49 11.32
C LEU A 252 11.44 7.64 10.09
N ALA A 253 11.67 8.17 8.89
CA ALA A 253 11.49 7.44 7.64
C ALA A 253 12.45 6.23 7.54
N GLU A 254 13.73 6.41 7.87
CA GLU A 254 14.69 5.32 7.95
C GLU A 254 14.27 4.26 9.00
N HIS A 255 13.80 4.70 10.17
CA HIS A 255 13.28 3.80 11.20
C HIS A 255 12.08 2.99 10.68
N GLN A 256 11.14 3.60 9.97
CA GLN A 256 9.99 2.90 9.38
C GLN A 256 10.43 1.79 8.42
N GLY A 257 11.41 2.08 7.56
CA GLY A 257 11.97 1.09 6.64
C GLY A 257 12.56 -0.10 7.37
N ARG A 258 13.43 0.17 8.36
CA ARG A 258 14.06 -0.88 9.19
C ARG A 258 13.03 -1.70 9.98
N TYR A 259 12.05 -1.02 10.56
CA TYR A 259 10.99 -1.67 11.34
C TYR A 259 10.17 -2.61 10.48
N THR A 260 9.74 -2.15 9.30
CA THR A 260 8.99 -2.97 8.33
C THR A 260 9.82 -4.18 7.89
N ALA A 261 11.09 -3.99 7.54
CA ALA A 261 11.99 -5.09 7.17
C ALA A 261 12.14 -6.14 8.28
N GLY A 262 12.22 -5.71 9.55
CA GLY A 262 12.21 -6.61 10.70
C GLY A 262 10.91 -7.43 10.82
N ILE A 263 9.75 -6.83 10.54
CA ILE A 263 8.45 -7.54 10.54
C ILE A 263 8.39 -8.57 9.41
N VAL A 264 8.78 -8.18 8.19
CA VAL A 264 8.77 -9.07 7.02
C VAL A 264 9.67 -10.28 7.25
N LYS A 265 10.88 -10.07 7.79
CA LYS A 265 11.80 -11.16 8.13
C LYS A 265 11.21 -12.13 9.16
N ARG A 266 10.45 -11.64 10.14
CA ARG A 266 9.77 -12.49 11.13
C ARG A 266 8.63 -13.29 10.50
N LEU A 267 7.83 -12.67 9.64
CA LEU A 267 6.72 -13.35 8.96
C LEU A 267 7.20 -14.36 7.92
N ALA A 268 8.31 -14.11 7.23
CA ALA A 268 8.90 -15.09 6.32
C ALA A 268 9.49 -16.31 7.05
N GLY A 269 9.96 -16.14 8.28
CA GLY A 269 10.51 -17.23 9.11
C GLY A 269 9.46 -18.02 9.89
N GLY A 270 8.24 -17.52 10.00
CA GLY A 270 7.12 -18.22 10.61
C GLY A 270 6.15 -18.66 9.52
N ALA A 271 6.09 -19.96 9.22
CA ALA A 271 4.99 -20.48 8.41
C ALA A 271 3.66 -20.09 9.09
N LEU A 272 2.80 -19.38 8.36
CA LEU A 272 1.40 -19.15 8.74
C LEU A 272 0.59 -20.43 8.53
#